data_AF-A0A2N2F8J2-F1
#
_entry.id   AF-A0A2N2F8J2-F1
#
_cell.length_a   1.000
_cell.length_b   1.000
_cell.length_c   1.000
_cell.angle_alpha   90.00
_cell.angle_beta   90.00
_cell.angle_gamma   90.00
#
_symmetry.space_group_name_H-M   'P 1'
#
loop_
_entity.id
_entity.type
_entity.pdbx_description
1 polymer ?
#
loop_
_entity_poly.entity_id
_entity_poly.type
_entity_poly.pdbx_seq_one_letter_code
_entity_poly.pdbx_strand_id
1 'polypeptide(L)' 'QIIKDVLTSRKGACRDVVILNAALAIIAADMAENIKEGIKIAADCIDSGAAVKKLQQLIELSNS' A
#
# COMPACT_ATOMS: atom_id res chain seq x y z
N GLN A 1 -15.71 -4.75 1.42
CA GLN A 1 -15.05 -4.76 2.74
C GLN A 1 -13.87 -3.82 2.63
N ILE A 2 -13.85 -2.71 3.39
CA ILE A 2 -13.04 -1.51 3.09
C ILE A 2 -11.55 -1.84 2.80
N ILE A 3 -10.90 -2.68 3.60
CA ILE A 3 -9.48 -3.02 3.43
C ILE A 3 -9.22 -3.71 2.09
N LYS A 4 -10.01 -4.72 1.74
CA LYS A 4 -9.88 -5.44 0.46
C LYS A 4 -10.11 -4.48 -0.71
N ASP A 5 -11.10 -3.60 -0.59
CA ASP A 5 -11.42 -2.60 -1.61
C ASP A 5 -10.26 -1.62 -1.85
N VAL A 6 -9.57 -1.17 -0.78
CA VAL A 6 -8.39 -0.31 -0.91
C VAL A 6 -7.23 -1.03 -1.59
N LEU A 7 -6.96 -2.28 -1.21
CA LEU A 7 -5.83 -3.06 -1.75
C LEU A 7 -6.06 -3.57 -3.18
N THR A 8 -7.31 -3.59 -3.65
CA THR A 8 -7.67 -3.89 -5.06
C THR A 8 -7.90 -2.64 -5.90
N SER A 9 -7.34 -1.51 -5.48
CA SER A 9 -7.27 -0.26 -6.25
C SER A 9 -8.59 0.49 -6.41
N ARG A 10 -9.59 0.27 -5.54
CA ARG A 10 -10.77 1.12 -5.49
C ARG A 10 -10.36 2.54 -5.07
N LYS A 11 -10.60 3.52 -5.93
CA LYS A 11 -10.30 4.93 -5.66
C LYS A 11 -11.28 5.50 -4.61
N GLY A 12 -10.83 6.49 -3.83
CA GLY A 12 -11.61 7.19 -2.81
C GLY A 12 -10.82 7.51 -1.55
N ALA A 13 -11.40 8.30 -0.65
CA ALA A 13 -10.74 8.85 0.54
C ALA A 13 -10.03 7.80 1.42
N CYS A 14 -10.60 6.60 1.54
CA CYS A 14 -9.97 5.50 2.28
C CYS A 14 -8.62 5.08 1.66
N ARG A 15 -8.53 5.00 0.32
CA ARG A 15 -7.28 4.70 -0.38
C ARG A 15 -6.28 5.83 -0.22
N ASP A 16 -6.74 7.07 -0.30
CA ASP A 16 -5.85 8.24 -0.24
C ASP A 16 -5.16 8.36 1.13
N VAL A 17 -5.89 8.11 2.23
CA VAL A 17 -5.30 8.07 3.59
C VAL A 17 -4.30 6.92 3.75
N VAL A 18 -4.57 5.76 3.16
CA VAL A 18 -3.64 4.62 3.20
C VAL A 18 -2.36 4.92 2.41
N ILE A 19 -2.49 5.51 1.22
CA ILE A 19 -1.34 5.93 0.41
C ILE A 19 -0.49 6.96 1.16
N LEU A 20 -1.12 7.94 1.81
CA LEU A 20 -0.40 8.95 2.58
C LEU A 20 0.41 8.32 3.72
N ASN A 21 -0.20 7.46 4.53
CA ASN A 21 0.51 6.81 5.63
C ASN A 21 1.62 5.87 5.13
N ALA A 22 1.36 5.11 4.06
CA ALA A 22 2.36 4.24 3.45
C ALA A 22 3.55 5.05 2.88
N ALA A 23 3.28 6.18 2.24
CA ALA A 23 4.32 7.08 1.74
C ALA A 23 5.24 7.58 2.86
N LEU A 24 4.67 7.97 4.00
CA LEU A 24 5.45 8.40 5.16
C LEU A 24 6.29 7.26 5.73
N ALA A 25 5.76 6.03 5.76
CA ALA A 25 6.52 4.86 6.19
C ALA A 25 7.66 4.50 5.22
N ILE A 26 7.43 4.64 3.90
CA ILE A 26 8.46 4.42 2.86
C ILE A 26 9.60 5.42 3.01
N ILE A 27 9.30 6.69 3.26
CA ILE A 27 10.32 7.72 3.51
C ILE A 27 11.07 7.44 4.81
N ALA A 28 10.36 7.06 5.87
CA ALA A 28 10.98 6.70 7.15
C ALA A 28 11.89 5.45 7.05
N ALA A 29 11.75 4.67 5.99
CA ALA A 29 12.60 3.52 5.67
C ALA A 29 13.73 3.87 4.67
N ASP A 30 13.98 5.15 4.39
CA ASP A 30 14.96 5.64 3.40
C ASP A 30 14.73 5.08 1.98
N MET A 31 13.49 4.74 1.62
CA MET A 31 13.12 4.19 0.31
C MET A 31 12.55 5.24 -0.65
N ALA A 32 12.45 6.50 -0.24
CA ALA A 32 12.05 7.64 -1.07
C ALA A 32 12.70 8.92 -0.55
N GLU A 33 13.13 9.80 -1.45
CA GLU A 33 13.81 11.05 -1.10
C GLU A 33 12.84 12.14 -0.62
N ASN A 34 11.56 12.03 -1.00
CA ASN A 34 10.54 13.02 -0.67
C ASN A 34 9.11 12.44 -0.69
N ILE A 35 8.16 13.22 -0.18
CA ILE A 35 6.75 12.83 -0.07
C ILE A 35 6.12 12.47 -1.41
N LYS A 36 6.45 13.21 -2.48
CA LYS A 36 5.89 12.97 -3.81
C LYS A 36 6.32 11.61 -4.35
N GLU A 37 7.59 11.25 -4.16
CA GLU A 37 8.11 9.93 -4.50
C GLU A 37 7.49 8.83 -3.64
N GLY A 38 7.42 9.03 -2.32
CA GLY A 38 6.79 8.06 -1.41
C GLY A 38 5.33 7.77 -1.78
N ILE A 39 4.55 8.81 -2.14
CA ILE A 39 3.17 8.67 -2.62
C ILE A 39 3.12 7.85 -3.91
N LYS A 40 4.03 8.10 -4.84
CA LYS A 40 4.11 7.36 -6.10
C LYS A 40 4.37 5.87 -5.84
N ILE A 41 5.38 5.55 -5.02
CA ILE A 41 5.72 4.16 -4.69
C ILE A 41 4.54 3.46 -3.98
N ALA A 42 3.91 4.12 -3.01
CA ALA A 42 2.75 3.57 -2.30
C ALA A 42 1.55 3.34 -3.25
N ALA A 43 1.27 4.29 -4.13
CA ALA A 43 0.21 4.16 -5.13
C ALA A 43 0.50 3.02 -6.11
N ASP A 44 1.74 2.90 -6.60
CA ASP A 44 2.16 1.86 -7.53
C ASP A 44 2.06 0.47 -6.88
N CYS A 45 2.39 0.33 -5.59
CA CYS A 45 2.23 -0.91 -4.84
C CYS A 45 0.77 -1.38 -4.78
N ILE A 46 -0.18 -0.46 -4.63
CA ILE A 46 -1.61 -0.78 -4.63
C ILE A 46 -2.08 -1.05 -6.07
N ASP A 47 -1.82 -0.12 -6.99
CA ASP A 47 -2.35 -0.15 -8.35
C ASP A 47 -1.83 -1.35 -9.16
N SER A 48 -0.61 -1.83 -8.87
CA SER A 48 -0.04 -3.06 -9.45
C SER A 48 -0.58 -4.37 -8.86
N GLY A 49 -1.32 -4.31 -7.74
CA GLY A 49 -1.74 -5.48 -6.98
C GLY A 49 -0.63 -6.12 -6.12
N ALA A 50 0.56 -5.51 -6.03
CA ALA A 50 1.63 -6.00 -5.16
C ALA A 50 1.19 -6.04 -3.68
N ALA A 51 0.44 -5.04 -3.23
CA ALA A 51 -0.06 -4.95 -1.86
C ALA A 51 -1.03 -6.12 -1.51
N VAL A 52 -1.99 -6.44 -2.39
CA VAL A 52 -2.90 -7.57 -2.17
C VAL A 52 -2.18 -8.91 -2.24
N LYS A 53 -1.21 -9.06 -3.15
CA LYS A 53 -0.36 -10.26 -3.22
C LYS A 53 0.44 -10.46 -1.92
N LYS A 54 0.96 -9.38 -1.33
CA LYS A 54 1.71 -9.47 -0.07
C LYS A 54 0.82 -9.87 1.10
N LEU A 55 -0.43 -9.37 1.14
CA LEU A 55 -1.42 -9.81 2.12
C LEU A 55 -1.72 -11.32 1.98
N GLN A 56 -1.88 -11.82 0.75
CA GLN A 56 -2.13 -13.23 0.50
C GLN A 56 -0.97 -14.12 1.01
N GLN A 57 0.28 -13.71 0.76
CA GLN A 57 1.46 -14.41 1.29
C GLN A 57 1.49 -14.44 2.82
N LEU A 58 1.08 -13.35 3.48
CA LEU A 58 1.01 -13.29 4.94
C LEU A 58 -0.03 -14.25 5.51
N ILE A 59 -1.20 -14.33 4.86
CA ILE A 59 -2.28 -15.26 5.24
C ILE A 59 -1.82 -16.72 5.14
N GLU A 60 -1.15 -17.07 4.04
CA GLU A 60 -0.60 -18.41 3.83
C GLU A 60 0.43 -18.78 4.90
N LEU A 61 1.33 -17.85 5.21
CA LEU A 61 2.36 -18.04 6.23
C LEU A 61 1.79 -18.22 7.63
N SER A 62 0.75 -17.46 8.01
CA SER A 62 0.20 -17.50 9.37
C SER A 62 -0.74 -18.68 9.65
N ASN A 63 -1.22 -19.35 8.61
CA ASN A 63 -2.16 -20.49 8.71
C ASN A 63 -1.49 -21.84 8.40
N SER A 64 -0.16 -21.86 8.33
CA SER A 64 0.67 -23.06 8.23
C SER A 64 1.06 -23.56 9.62
#